data_AF-A0A258C3I5-F1
#
_entry.id   AF-A0A258C3I5-F1
#
_cell.length_a   1.000
_cell.length_b   1.000
_cell.length_c   1.000
_cell.angle_alpha   90.00
_cell.angle_beta   90.00
_cell.angle_gamma   90.00
#
_symmetry.space_group_name_H-M   'P 1'
#
loop_
_entity.id
_entity.type
_entity.pdbx_description
1 polymer ?
#
loop_
_entity_poly.entity_id
_entity_poly.type
_entity_poly.pdbx_seq_one_letter_code
_entity_poly.pdbx_strand_id
1 'polypeptide(L)'
;MITAFAGCLLAILSFYPLSQRIGLVDIPRGRKQHQGAIPLIGGLSVFTGILLGFILFSVEGLQLPYYLTLAGALVILGAFDDFLDLSVKLRLAVQLLLSAAMVYVLDLHLANLGNLFGFGDVRLGFLGVPVTLIAVIAAINAFNMTDGIDGLAGMLSLVSFVAIAGFMLLWGQIEQALLPMVLICAMLPYLAFNLQLVPG
;
A
#
# COMPACT_ATOMS: atom_id res chain seq x y z
N MET A 1 -1.00 9.06 -14.12
CA MET A 1 -2.32 9.13 -13.44
C MET A 1 -3.39 8.33 -14.19
N ILE A 2 -3.76 8.69 -15.42
CA ILE A 2 -4.74 7.93 -16.23
C ILE A 2 -4.31 6.47 -16.42
N THR A 3 -3.03 6.22 -16.71
CA THR A 3 -2.49 4.85 -16.83
C THR A 3 -2.57 4.05 -15.54
N ALA A 4 -2.43 4.69 -14.39
CA ALA A 4 -2.54 4.00 -13.11
C ALA A 4 -3.98 3.59 -12.82
N PHE A 5 -4.93 4.49 -13.09
CA PHE A 5 -6.36 4.21 -13.03
C PHE A 5 -6.76 3.09 -14.00
N ALA A 6 -6.43 3.25 -15.28
CA ALA A 6 -6.75 2.26 -16.32
C ALA A 6 -6.07 0.92 -16.06
N GLY A 7 -4.81 0.94 -15.61
CA GLY A 7 -4.05 -0.24 -15.24
C GLY A 7 -4.68 -1.02 -14.10
N CYS A 8 -5.10 -0.33 -13.02
CA CYS A 8 -5.81 -0.97 -11.93
C CYS A 8 -7.16 -1.53 -12.40
N LEU A 9 -7.94 -0.75 -13.17
CA LEU A 9 -9.23 -1.20 -13.68
C LEU A 9 -9.10 -2.46 -14.53
N LEU A 10 -8.18 -2.46 -15.50
CA LEU A 10 -7.90 -3.62 -16.36
C LEU A 10 -7.41 -4.81 -15.52
N ALA A 11 -6.59 -4.58 -14.49
CA ALA A 11 -6.13 -5.63 -13.60
C ALA A 11 -7.29 -6.24 -12.79
N ILE A 12 -8.24 -5.45 -12.27
CA ILE A 12 -9.43 -5.98 -11.58
C ILE A 12 -10.22 -6.87 -12.53
N LEU A 13 -10.55 -6.36 -13.72
CA LEU A 13 -11.34 -7.08 -14.72
C LEU A 13 -10.66 -8.38 -15.19
N SER A 14 -9.32 -8.40 -15.26
CA SER A 14 -8.56 -9.57 -15.68
C SER A 14 -8.34 -10.58 -14.56
N PHE A 15 -8.07 -10.11 -13.34
CA PHE A 15 -7.78 -10.97 -12.19
C PHE A 15 -9.02 -11.61 -11.61
N TYR A 16 -10.19 -10.98 -11.71
CA TYR A 16 -11.45 -11.53 -11.21
C TYR A 16 -11.82 -12.91 -11.79
N PRO A 17 -11.86 -13.14 -13.11
CA PRO A 17 -12.14 -14.48 -13.65
C PRO A 17 -10.98 -15.46 -13.39
N LEU A 18 -9.74 -14.96 -13.30
CA LEU A 18 -8.57 -15.79 -13.07
C LEU A 18 -8.55 -16.33 -11.64
N SER A 19 -8.87 -15.49 -10.64
CA SER A 19 -8.89 -15.87 -9.23
C SER A 19 -9.89 -16.98 -8.97
N GLN A 20 -11.06 -16.95 -9.64
CA GLN A 20 -12.05 -18.02 -9.57
C GLN A 20 -11.53 -19.35 -10.16
N ARG A 21 -10.73 -19.29 -11.22
CA ARG A 21 -10.15 -20.50 -11.86
C ARG A 21 -9.03 -21.14 -11.04
N ILE A 22 -8.17 -20.32 -10.43
CA ILE A 22 -7.01 -20.79 -9.66
C ILE A 22 -7.33 -21.00 -8.17
N GLY A 23 -8.53 -20.61 -7.72
CA GLY A 23 -8.96 -20.73 -6.33
C GLY A 23 -8.37 -19.65 -5.41
N LEU A 24 -7.88 -18.53 -5.94
CA LEU A 24 -7.39 -17.38 -5.16
C LEU A 24 -8.58 -16.55 -4.64
N VAL A 25 -9.42 -17.20 -3.86
CA VAL A 25 -10.67 -16.65 -3.33
C VAL A 25 -10.78 -16.99 -1.85
N ASP A 26 -11.26 -16.02 -1.05
CA ASP A 26 -11.60 -16.23 0.35
C ASP A 26 -13.02 -16.82 0.43
N ILE A 27 -13.10 -18.06 0.91
CA ILE A 27 -14.36 -18.79 1.07
C ILE A 27 -14.79 -18.63 2.53
N PRO A 28 -15.99 -18.10 2.82
CA PRO A 28 -16.43 -17.87 4.20
C PRO A 28 -16.47 -19.20 4.97
N ARG A 29 -15.60 -19.33 5.99
CA ARG A 29 -15.66 -20.41 6.99
C ARG A 29 -15.98 -19.80 8.36
N GLY A 30 -17.11 -20.17 8.96
CA GLY A 30 -17.47 -19.79 10.33
C GLY A 30 -17.85 -18.32 10.52
N ARG A 31 -17.02 -17.55 11.25
CA ARG A 31 -17.36 -16.23 11.85
C ARG A 31 -17.40 -15.03 10.88
N LYS A 32 -17.17 -15.22 9.57
CA LYS A 32 -17.14 -14.14 8.55
C LYS A 32 -18.53 -13.89 7.96
N GLN A 33 -18.93 -12.61 7.85
CA GLN A 33 -20.30 -12.19 7.50
C GLN A 33 -20.56 -12.00 5.98
N HIS A 34 -19.59 -12.24 5.11
CA HIS A 34 -19.77 -12.09 3.66
C HIS A 34 -20.43 -13.31 3.01
N GLN A 35 -21.29 -13.07 2.02
CA GLN A 35 -21.91 -14.11 1.20
C GLN A 35 -21.07 -14.32 -0.07
N GLY A 36 -20.67 -15.56 -0.33
CA GLY A 36 -19.91 -15.93 -1.53
C GLY A 36 -18.39 -15.86 -1.37
N ALA A 37 -17.69 -16.40 -2.37
CA ALA A 37 -16.24 -16.41 -2.42
C ALA A 37 -15.71 -15.05 -2.91
N ILE A 38 -14.94 -14.34 -2.07
CA ILE A 38 -14.40 -13.01 -2.40
C ILE A 38 -13.00 -13.17 -3.04
N PRO A 39 -12.76 -12.67 -4.26
CA PRO A 39 -11.45 -12.66 -4.88
C PRO A 39 -10.39 -11.88 -4.08
N LEU A 40 -9.25 -12.52 -3.79
CA LEU A 40 -8.11 -11.91 -3.09
C LEU A 40 -7.19 -11.15 -4.06
N ILE A 41 -7.77 -10.21 -4.81
CA ILE A 41 -7.09 -9.53 -5.94
C ILE A 41 -6.89 -8.03 -5.74
N GLY A 42 -7.50 -7.42 -4.71
CA GLY A 42 -7.54 -5.97 -4.52
C GLY A 42 -6.16 -5.32 -4.52
N GLY A 43 -5.30 -5.73 -3.59
CA GLY A 43 -3.92 -5.21 -3.49
C GLY A 43 -3.07 -5.48 -4.75
N LEU A 44 -3.24 -6.65 -5.38
CA LEU A 44 -2.54 -7.02 -6.62
C LEU A 44 -2.95 -6.11 -7.78
N SER A 45 -4.25 -5.77 -7.89
CA SER A 45 -4.75 -4.90 -8.94
C SER A 45 -4.29 -3.45 -8.75
N VAL A 46 -4.36 -2.92 -7.52
CA VAL A 46 -3.85 -1.58 -7.20
C VAL A 46 -2.36 -1.48 -7.51
N PHE A 47 -1.56 -2.47 -7.07
CA PHE A 47 -0.12 -2.51 -7.33
C PHE A 47 0.19 -2.57 -8.83
N THR A 48 -0.57 -3.33 -9.60
CA THR A 48 -0.44 -3.39 -11.07
C THR A 48 -0.70 -2.03 -11.71
N GLY A 49 -1.74 -1.31 -11.25
CA GLY A 49 -2.00 0.07 -11.67
C GLY A 49 -0.82 1.00 -11.36
N ILE A 50 -0.26 0.91 -10.16
CA ILE A 50 0.92 1.69 -9.76
C ILE A 50 2.12 1.39 -10.67
N LEU A 51 2.43 0.12 -10.90
CA LEU A 51 3.51 -0.31 -11.79
C LEU A 51 3.37 0.27 -13.20
N LEU A 52 2.19 0.13 -13.82
CA LEU A 52 1.92 0.67 -15.15
C LEU A 52 1.95 2.21 -15.17
N GLY A 53 1.49 2.83 -14.09
CA GLY A 53 1.58 4.27 -13.86
C GLY A 53 3.01 4.80 -13.93
N PHE A 54 3.95 4.06 -13.37
CA PHE A 54 5.35 4.46 -13.27
C PHE A 54 6.21 4.03 -14.45
N ILE A 55 6.05 2.80 -14.97
CA ILE A 55 6.84 2.28 -16.10
C ILE A 55 6.62 3.12 -17.36
N LEU A 56 5.39 3.57 -17.61
CA LEU A 56 5.05 4.29 -18.84
C LEU A 56 5.43 5.78 -18.83
N PHE A 57 5.67 6.35 -17.65
CA PHE A 57 5.93 7.78 -17.50
C PHE A 57 7.34 8.12 -17.00
N SER A 58 8.21 7.11 -16.88
CA SER A 58 9.64 7.26 -16.55
C SER A 58 9.90 8.37 -15.54
N VAL A 59 9.29 8.27 -14.36
CA VAL A 59 9.48 9.27 -13.30
C VAL A 59 10.93 9.17 -12.82
N GLU A 60 11.77 10.07 -13.32
CA GLU A 60 13.15 10.24 -12.88
C GLU A 60 13.15 10.84 -11.45
N GLY A 61 14.16 10.51 -10.65
CA GLY A 61 14.38 11.17 -9.35
C GLY A 61 13.96 10.40 -8.09
N LEU A 62 13.51 9.15 -8.19
CA LEU A 62 13.28 8.27 -7.05
C LEU A 62 14.06 6.97 -7.24
N GLN A 63 14.52 6.33 -6.16
CA GLN A 63 14.96 4.93 -6.14
C GLN A 63 13.77 3.98 -6.37
N LEU A 64 12.94 4.32 -7.34
CA LEU A 64 11.62 3.80 -7.64
C LEU A 64 11.61 2.29 -7.90
N PRO A 65 12.59 1.70 -8.60
CA PRO A 65 12.67 0.24 -8.72
C PRO A 65 12.76 -0.46 -7.36
N TYR A 66 13.51 0.11 -6.41
CA TYR A 66 13.63 -0.46 -5.07
C TYR A 66 12.34 -0.32 -4.27
N TYR A 67 11.70 0.86 -4.30
CA TYR A 67 10.38 1.05 -3.68
C TYR A 67 9.33 0.08 -4.21
N LEU A 68 9.25 -0.07 -5.52
CA LEU A 68 8.30 -0.98 -6.17
C LEU A 68 8.61 -2.44 -5.85
N THR A 69 9.89 -2.81 -5.71
CA THR A 69 10.29 -4.17 -5.32
C THR A 69 9.86 -4.48 -3.89
N LEU A 70 10.12 -3.59 -2.93
CA LEU A 70 9.74 -3.79 -1.52
C LEU A 70 8.22 -3.74 -1.35
N ALA A 71 7.54 -2.81 -2.01
CA ALA A 71 6.07 -2.74 -2.03
C ALA A 71 5.46 -3.99 -2.66
N GLY A 72 6.01 -4.48 -3.78
CA GLY A 72 5.58 -5.71 -4.42
C GLY A 72 5.74 -6.93 -3.52
N ALA A 73 6.86 -7.03 -2.78
CA ALA A 73 7.06 -8.08 -1.79
C ALA A 73 6.03 -8.02 -0.65
N LEU A 74 5.65 -6.82 -0.18
CA LEU A 74 4.58 -6.64 0.82
C LEU A 74 3.20 -7.02 0.27
N VAL A 75 2.90 -6.66 -0.99
CA VAL A 75 1.63 -7.04 -1.64
C VAL A 75 1.53 -8.55 -1.81
N ILE A 76 2.62 -9.21 -2.22
CA ILE A 76 2.70 -10.66 -2.32
C ILE A 76 2.53 -11.31 -0.95
N LEU A 77 3.22 -10.80 0.08
CA LEU A 77 3.04 -11.27 1.46
C LEU A 77 1.58 -11.16 1.91
N GLY A 78 0.91 -10.04 1.63
CA GLY A 78 -0.51 -9.85 1.94
C GLY A 78 -1.41 -10.84 1.22
N ALA A 79 -1.21 -11.03 -0.09
CA ALA A 79 -1.99 -12.01 -0.86
C ALA A 79 -1.79 -13.46 -0.35
N PHE A 80 -0.57 -13.82 0.04
CA PHE A 80 -0.30 -15.12 0.65
C PHE A 80 -0.86 -15.24 2.06
N ASP A 81 -0.86 -14.16 2.83
CA ASP A 81 -1.49 -14.13 4.16
C ASP A 81 -2.98 -14.40 4.07
N ASP A 82 -3.67 -13.72 3.16
CA ASP A 82 -5.11 -13.91 2.94
C ASP A 82 -5.44 -15.32 2.41
N PHE A 83 -4.53 -15.91 1.61
CA PHE A 83 -4.74 -17.23 1.02
C PHE A 83 -4.36 -18.40 1.95
N LEU A 84 -3.30 -18.27 2.74
CA LEU A 84 -2.71 -19.36 3.53
C LEU A 84 -2.90 -19.20 5.05
N ASP A 85 -3.48 -18.08 5.52
CA ASP A 85 -3.61 -17.73 6.95
C ASP A 85 -2.24 -17.82 7.66
N LEU A 86 -1.30 -16.96 7.23
CA LEU A 86 0.09 -17.06 7.65
C LEU A 86 0.25 -16.72 9.14
N SER A 87 1.18 -17.42 9.81
CA SER A 87 1.47 -17.13 11.21
C SER A 87 1.97 -15.70 11.41
N VAL A 88 1.50 -15.03 12.47
CA VAL A 88 1.91 -13.67 12.85
C VAL A 88 3.44 -13.52 12.90
N LYS A 89 4.15 -14.54 13.39
CA LYS A 89 5.61 -14.56 13.48
C LYS A 89 6.26 -14.43 12.10
N LEU A 90 5.75 -15.15 11.10
CA LEU A 90 6.27 -15.08 9.73
C LEU A 90 6.01 -13.69 9.13
N ARG A 91 4.80 -13.15 9.29
CA ARG A 91 4.43 -11.81 8.79
C ARG A 91 5.34 -10.73 9.34
N LEU A 92 5.52 -10.71 10.66
CA LEU A 92 6.38 -9.76 11.34
C LEU A 92 7.85 -9.92 10.93
N ALA A 93 8.34 -11.16 10.76
CA ALA A 93 9.71 -11.40 10.32
C ALA A 93 9.96 -10.85 8.90
N VAL A 94 9.03 -11.08 7.96
CA VAL A 94 9.14 -10.56 6.59
C VAL A 94 9.00 -9.04 6.57
N GLN A 95 8.04 -8.47 7.30
CA GLN A 95 7.87 -7.01 7.42
C GLN A 95 9.12 -6.35 8.02
N LEU A 96 9.72 -6.95 9.04
CA LEU A 96 10.97 -6.48 9.63
C LEU A 96 12.13 -6.53 8.64
N LEU A 97 12.27 -7.62 7.89
CA LEU A 97 13.31 -7.77 6.88
C LEU A 97 13.16 -6.73 5.76
N LEU A 98 11.95 -6.53 5.24
CA LEU A 98 11.68 -5.54 4.19
C LEU A 98 11.88 -4.10 4.70
N SER A 99 11.47 -3.81 5.94
CA SER A 99 11.68 -2.50 6.57
C SER A 99 13.17 -2.24 6.84
N ALA A 100 13.92 -3.26 7.26
CA ALA A 100 15.36 -3.16 7.44
C ALA A 100 16.08 -2.95 6.10
N ALA A 101 15.66 -3.65 5.03
CA ALA A 101 16.18 -3.42 3.69
C ALA A 101 15.92 -1.98 3.23
N MET A 102 14.72 -1.44 3.47
CA MET A 102 14.40 -0.04 3.20
C MET A 102 15.37 0.91 3.93
N VAL A 103 15.62 0.69 5.22
CA VAL A 103 16.52 1.55 6.02
C VAL A 103 17.97 1.45 5.55
N TYR A 104 18.52 0.24 5.40
CA TYR A 104 19.96 0.06 5.17
C TYR A 104 20.38 0.17 3.69
N VAL A 105 19.48 -0.13 2.74
CA VAL A 105 19.80 -0.07 1.30
C VAL A 105 19.47 1.30 0.73
N LEU A 106 18.38 1.92 1.18
CA LEU A 106 17.88 3.19 0.64
C LEU A 106 18.23 4.39 1.55
N ASP A 107 18.84 4.14 2.70
CA ASP A 107 19.12 5.14 3.75
C ASP A 107 17.86 5.90 4.22
N LEU A 108 16.70 5.22 4.15
CA LEU A 108 15.41 5.80 4.50
C LEU A 108 15.08 5.53 5.95
N HIS A 109 15.43 6.49 6.81
CA HIS A 109 15.07 6.45 8.21
C HIS A 109 14.73 7.85 8.74
N LEU A 110 14.02 7.87 9.86
CA LEU A 110 13.57 9.10 10.49
C LEU A 110 14.75 9.72 11.25
N ALA A 111 15.47 10.62 10.60
CA ALA A 111 16.63 11.29 11.20
C ALA A 111 16.23 12.45 12.13
N ASN A 112 15.15 13.16 11.78
CA ASN A 112 14.71 14.38 12.45
C ASN A 112 13.17 14.44 12.46
N LEU A 113 12.59 14.78 13.60
CA LEU A 113 11.14 15.03 13.75
C LEU A 113 10.78 16.50 13.47
N GLY A 114 11.76 17.32 13.10
CA GLY A 114 11.63 18.75 12.95
C GLY A 114 11.45 19.44 14.30
N ASN A 115 10.95 20.68 14.26
CA ASN A 115 10.69 21.48 15.45
C ASN A 115 9.37 21.10 16.13
N LEU A 116 9.23 19.83 16.52
CA LEU A 116 7.98 19.25 17.03
C LEU A 116 7.43 19.99 18.27
N PHE A 117 8.31 20.51 19.12
CA PHE A 117 7.94 21.15 20.38
C PHE A 117 8.15 22.67 20.40
N GLY A 118 8.56 23.28 19.29
CA GLY A 118 8.86 24.71 19.21
C GLY A 118 10.23 25.13 19.78
N PHE A 119 10.97 24.22 20.45
CA PHE A 119 12.29 24.50 21.07
C PHE A 119 13.49 24.25 20.15
N GLY A 120 13.27 23.89 18.89
CA GLY A 120 14.29 23.51 17.92
C GLY A 120 14.10 22.09 17.40
N ASP A 121 14.95 21.71 16.45
CA ASP A 121 14.89 20.41 15.77
C ASP A 121 15.15 19.24 16.71
N VAL A 122 14.24 18.26 16.70
CA VAL A 122 14.37 17.02 17.45
C VAL A 122 15.05 15.95 16.58
N ARG A 123 16.37 15.82 16.74
CA ARG A 123 17.18 14.81 16.04
C ARG A 123 17.15 13.48 16.78
N LEU A 124 16.83 12.40 16.06
CA LEU A 124 16.69 11.06 16.63
C LEU A 124 18.02 10.31 16.74
N GLY A 125 19.01 10.63 15.90
CA GLY A 125 20.30 9.95 15.89
C GLY A 125 20.13 8.44 15.74
N PHE A 126 20.77 7.66 16.62
CA PHE A 126 20.69 6.18 16.60
C PHE A 126 19.28 5.63 16.83
N LEU A 127 18.37 6.41 17.42
CA LEU A 127 16.96 6.01 17.60
C LEU A 127 16.15 6.12 16.31
N GLY A 128 16.67 6.79 15.27
CA GLY A 128 15.95 6.95 14.01
C GLY A 128 15.61 5.61 13.36
N VAL A 129 16.57 4.68 13.32
CA VAL A 129 16.38 3.33 12.77
C VAL A 129 15.29 2.54 13.50
N PRO A 130 15.37 2.28 14.82
CA PRO A 130 14.34 1.50 15.50
C PRO A 130 12.96 2.16 15.45
N VAL A 131 12.89 3.50 15.52
CA VAL A 131 11.63 4.23 15.38
C VAL A 131 11.02 4.02 14.00
N THR A 132 11.81 4.10 12.92
CA THR A 132 11.31 3.82 11.56
C THR A 132 10.84 2.39 11.40
N LEU A 133 11.60 1.40 11.87
CA LEU A 133 11.20 -0.01 11.78
C LEU A 133 9.86 -0.26 12.48
N ILE A 134 9.71 0.27 13.70
CA ILE A 134 8.45 0.15 14.45
C ILE A 134 7.32 0.87 13.72
N ALA A 135 7.54 2.10 13.23
CA ALA A 135 6.53 2.88 12.55
C ALA A 135 6.00 2.19 11.28
N VAL A 136 6.89 1.64 10.45
CA VAL A 136 6.50 0.93 9.22
C VAL A 136 5.70 -0.33 9.55
N ILE A 137 6.21 -1.17 10.45
CA ILE A 137 5.53 -2.41 10.85
C ILE A 137 4.18 -2.10 11.50
N ALA A 138 4.13 -1.09 12.37
CA ALA A 138 2.91 -0.66 13.03
C ALA A 138 1.88 -0.15 12.02
N ALA A 139 2.29 0.66 11.03
CA ALA A 139 1.41 1.14 9.97
C ALA A 139 0.82 -0.03 9.16
N ILE A 140 1.64 -0.98 8.72
CA ILE A 140 1.18 -2.15 7.94
C ILE A 140 0.13 -2.94 8.73
N ASN A 141 0.42 -3.25 10.00
CA ASN A 141 -0.51 -4.02 10.84
C ASN A 141 -1.77 -3.20 11.18
N ALA A 142 -1.67 -1.89 11.40
CA ALA A 142 -2.83 -1.04 11.68
C ALA A 142 -3.79 -0.98 10.48
N PHE A 143 -3.29 -0.85 9.26
CA PHE A 143 -4.12 -0.88 8.05
C PHE A 143 -4.78 -2.25 7.87
N ASN A 144 -4.03 -3.35 8.04
CA ASN A 144 -4.58 -4.71 7.96
C ASN A 144 -5.69 -4.96 9.00
N MET A 145 -5.52 -4.48 10.25
CA MET A 145 -6.53 -4.60 11.29
C MET A 145 -7.80 -3.76 11.05
N THR A 146 -7.67 -2.68 10.26
CA THR A 146 -8.80 -1.79 9.96
C THR A 146 -9.62 -2.29 8.76
N ASP A 147 -9.10 -3.22 7.97
CA ASP A 147 -9.75 -3.81 6.79
C ASP A 147 -10.79 -4.89 7.15
N GLY A 148 -11.63 -4.60 8.15
CA GLY A 148 -12.73 -5.47 8.59
C GLY A 148 -14.10 -5.07 8.04
N ILE A 149 -14.18 -3.94 7.33
CA ILE A 149 -15.39 -3.38 6.74
C ILE A 149 -15.09 -2.98 5.30
N ASP A 150 -15.95 -3.39 4.36
CA ASP A 150 -15.85 -3.03 2.94
C ASP A 150 -15.63 -1.52 2.77
N GLY A 151 -14.54 -1.16 2.08
CA GLY A 151 -14.18 0.21 1.74
C GLY A 151 -13.47 1.00 2.82
N LEU A 152 -13.40 0.54 4.07
CA LEU A 152 -12.84 1.33 5.17
C LEU A 152 -11.34 1.58 5.02
N ALA A 153 -10.54 0.52 4.86
CA ALA A 153 -9.10 0.64 4.68
C ALA A 153 -8.75 1.38 3.39
N GLY A 154 -9.51 1.16 2.32
CA GLY A 154 -9.40 1.87 1.05
C GLY A 154 -9.65 3.38 1.19
N MET A 155 -10.73 3.78 1.87
CA MET A 155 -11.05 5.18 2.13
C MET A 155 -10.02 5.86 3.03
N LEU A 156 -9.58 5.20 4.11
CA LEU A 156 -8.54 5.76 5.00
C LEU A 156 -7.22 5.99 4.26
N SER A 157 -6.84 5.05 3.40
CA SER A 157 -5.67 5.20 2.53
C SER A 157 -5.83 6.37 1.57
N LEU A 158 -7.00 6.49 0.91
CA LEU A 158 -7.31 7.57 -0.02
C LEU A 158 -7.19 8.94 0.65
N VAL A 159 -7.83 9.12 1.81
CA VAL A 159 -7.77 10.37 2.59
C VAL A 159 -6.34 10.69 3.00
N SER A 160 -5.56 9.68 3.44
CA SER A 160 -4.16 9.85 3.82
C SER A 160 -3.30 10.33 2.65
N PHE A 161 -3.42 9.69 1.48
CA PHE A 161 -2.65 10.09 0.30
C PHE A 161 -3.08 11.45 -0.26
N VAL A 162 -4.36 11.80 -0.21
CA VAL A 162 -4.84 13.13 -0.58
C VAL A 162 -4.22 14.20 0.33
N ALA A 163 -4.17 13.95 1.65
CA ALA A 163 -3.53 14.87 2.59
C ALA A 163 -2.03 15.03 2.31
N ILE A 164 -1.32 13.93 2.05
CA ILE A 164 0.12 13.95 1.72
C ILE A 164 0.38 14.70 0.41
N ALA A 165 -0.37 14.40 -0.66
CA ALA A 165 -0.25 15.09 -1.93
C ALA A 165 -0.55 16.60 -1.78
N GLY A 166 -1.61 16.94 -1.05
CA GLY A 166 -1.97 18.33 -0.76
C GLY A 166 -0.84 19.07 -0.02
N PHE A 167 -0.27 18.46 1.02
CA PHE A 167 0.84 19.05 1.76
C PHE A 167 2.07 19.29 0.88
N MET A 168 2.45 18.32 0.05
CA MET A 168 3.60 18.45 -0.86
C MET A 168 3.37 19.56 -1.90
N LEU A 169 2.17 19.66 -2.46
CA LEU A 169 1.82 20.73 -3.39
C LEU A 169 1.85 22.11 -2.72
N LEU A 170 1.35 22.24 -1.49
CA LEU A 170 1.38 23.49 -0.73
C LEU A 170 2.82 23.96 -0.45
N TRP A 171 3.77 23.03 -0.28
CA TRP A 171 5.19 23.33 -0.09
C TRP A 171 6.00 23.37 -1.40
N GLY A 172 5.35 23.35 -2.56
CA GLY A 172 6.00 23.43 -3.87
C GLY A 172 6.78 22.18 -4.28
N GLN A 173 6.62 21.06 -3.57
CA GLN A 173 7.28 19.77 -3.85
C GLN A 173 6.51 18.98 -4.91
N ILE A 174 6.38 19.54 -6.11
CA ILE A 174 5.55 18.97 -7.19
C ILE A 174 5.99 17.57 -7.58
N GLU A 175 7.30 17.33 -7.71
CA GLU A 175 7.85 16.01 -8.09
C GLU A 175 7.53 14.95 -7.04
N GLN A 176 7.62 15.29 -5.76
CA GLN A 176 7.34 14.35 -4.66
C GLN A 176 5.85 14.06 -4.53
N ALA A 177 5.00 15.03 -4.87
CA ALA A 177 3.54 14.88 -4.90
C ALA A 177 3.06 13.90 -5.99
N LEU A 178 3.88 13.57 -7.00
CA LEU A 178 3.50 12.64 -8.06
C LEU A 178 3.21 11.23 -7.54
N LEU A 179 4.00 10.73 -6.58
CA LEU A 179 3.80 9.40 -6.01
C LEU A 179 2.43 9.24 -5.32
N PRO A 180 2.06 10.07 -4.32
CA PRO A 180 0.73 9.98 -3.71
C PRO A 180 -0.39 10.26 -4.72
N MET A 181 -0.19 11.11 -5.72
CA MET A 181 -1.16 11.32 -6.81
C MET A 181 -1.39 10.06 -7.66
N VAL A 182 -0.33 9.31 -7.99
CA VAL A 182 -0.44 8.02 -8.69
C VAL A 182 -1.17 6.99 -7.83
N LEU A 183 -0.85 6.93 -6.53
CA LEU A 183 -1.53 6.04 -5.57
C LEU A 183 -3.02 6.35 -5.51
N ILE A 184 -3.42 7.61 -5.37
CA ILE A 184 -4.82 8.05 -5.40
C ILE A 184 -5.52 7.52 -6.65
N CYS A 185 -4.97 7.78 -7.85
CA CYS A 185 -5.59 7.34 -9.10
C CYS A 185 -5.68 5.81 -9.24
N ALA A 186 -4.67 5.07 -8.77
CA ALA A 186 -4.70 3.61 -8.80
C ALA A 186 -5.74 3.02 -7.83
N MET A 187 -6.04 3.70 -6.73
CA MET A 187 -6.98 3.21 -5.72
C MET A 187 -8.46 3.44 -6.09
N LEU A 188 -8.77 4.42 -6.94
CA LEU A 188 -10.17 4.76 -7.28
C LEU A 188 -10.96 3.59 -7.89
N PRO A 189 -10.44 2.83 -8.89
CA PRO A 189 -11.16 1.66 -9.41
C PRO A 189 -11.37 0.61 -8.32
N TYR A 190 -10.32 0.27 -7.57
CA TYR A 190 -10.40 -0.69 -6.47
C TYR A 190 -11.49 -0.32 -5.47
N LEU A 191 -11.51 0.94 -5.03
CA LEU A 191 -12.48 1.42 -4.05
C LEU A 191 -13.92 1.38 -4.60
N ALA A 192 -14.12 1.69 -5.89
CA ALA A 192 -15.44 1.61 -6.51
C ALA A 192 -16.00 0.17 -6.52
N PHE A 193 -15.17 -0.83 -6.81
CA PHE A 193 -15.56 -2.24 -6.73
C PHE A 193 -15.72 -2.72 -5.28
N ASN A 194 -14.82 -2.31 -4.39
CA ASN A 194 -14.84 -2.73 -2.98
C ASN A 194 -16.05 -2.15 -2.22
N LEU A 195 -16.51 -0.93 -2.56
CA LEU A 195 -17.75 -0.34 -2.06
C LEU A 195 -19.02 -0.84 -2.79
N GLN A 196 -18.88 -1.78 -3.74
CA GLN A 196 -20.00 -2.32 -4.54
C GLN A 196 -20.76 -1.23 -5.33
N LEU A 197 -20.10 -0.12 -5.68
CA LEU A 197 -20.68 0.96 -6.49
C LEU A 197 -20.80 0.57 -7.97
N VAL A 198 -19.98 -0.39 -8.40
CA VAL A 198 -20.00 -0.98 -9.73
C VAL A 198 -20.36 -2.46 -9.58
N PRO A 199 -21.37 -2.97 -10.32
CA PRO A 199 -21.68 -4.39 -10.31
C PRO A 199 -20.47 -5.18 -10.83
N GLY A 200 -20.00 -6.13 -10.03
CA GLY A 200 -18.93 -7.09 -10.37
C GLY A 200 -19.43 -8.31 -11.12
#